data_AF-A0A7Z0NEZ2-F1
#
_entry.id   AF-A0A7Z0NEZ2-F1
#
_cell.length_a   1.000
_cell.length_b   1.000
_cell.length_c   1.000
_cell.angle_alpha   90.00
_cell.angle_beta   90.00
_cell.angle_gamma   90.00
#
_symmetry.space_group_name_H-M   'P 1'
#
loop_
_entity.id
_entity.type
_entity.pdbx_description
1 polymer ?
#
loop_
_entity_poly.entity_id
_entity_poly.type
_entity_poly.pdbx_seq_one_letter_code
_entity_poly.pdbx_strand_id
1 'polypeptide(L)'
;MRTSGSAYPIVNLIHLAGLVLLLGAMLLLDLRLLGLARKFPLPDVSALLTPLAAGGLALLLASGALLFAADAGPLLDNPLFFIKLACIALGIANALLFRKLWSGRPEAWDLAAPALGRVQAAASLALWIAAGTLGRLLAYF
;
A
#
# COMPACT_ATOMS: atom_id res chain seq x y z
N MET A 1 26.83 -4.47 1.20
CA MET A 1 25.58 -5.05 1.75
C MET A 1 25.50 -6.57 1.54
N ARG A 2 25.89 -7.12 0.38
CA ARG A 2 25.95 -8.58 0.17
C ARG A 2 26.99 -9.33 1.03
N THR A 3 28.01 -8.63 1.51
CA THR A 3 29.09 -9.18 2.37
C THR A 3 28.77 -9.18 3.85
N SER A 4 27.66 -8.55 4.27
CA SER A 4 27.19 -8.54 5.65
C SER A 4 26.11 -9.63 5.77
N GLY A 5 26.48 -10.87 6.10
CA GLY A 5 25.65 -12.08 5.94
C GLY A 5 24.23 -12.05 6.56
N SER A 6 23.92 -11.07 7.41
CA SER A 6 22.62 -10.87 8.05
C SER A 6 21.87 -9.60 7.64
N ALA A 7 22.51 -8.63 6.98
CA ALA A 7 21.89 -7.33 6.68
C ALA A 7 20.76 -7.45 5.64
N TYR A 8 20.98 -8.23 4.57
CA TYR A 8 19.99 -8.42 3.52
C TYR A 8 18.71 -9.11 4.04
N PRO A 9 18.79 -10.24 4.78
CA PRO A 9 17.61 -10.83 5.42
C PRO A 9 16.85 -9.89 6.37
N ILE A 10 17.57 -9.11 7.19
CA ILE A 10 16.95 -8.15 8.12
C ILE A 10 16.19 -7.06 7.36
N VAL A 11 16.81 -6.45 6.35
CA VAL A 11 16.17 -5.42 5.52
C VAL A 11 14.95 -5.99 4.80
N ASN A 12 15.04 -7.23 4.31
CA ASN A 12 13.90 -7.90 3.68
C ASN A 12 12.76 -8.13 4.68
N LEU A 13 13.06 -8.53 5.93
CA LEU A 13 12.05 -8.67 6.98
C LEU A 13 11.36 -7.33 7.28
N ILE A 14 12.13 -6.24 7.38
CA ILE A 14 11.59 -4.89 7.56
C ILE A 14 10.70 -4.49 6.38
N HIS A 15 11.09 -4.83 5.15
CA HIS A 15 10.29 -4.58 3.95
C HIS A 15 8.94 -5.31 4.01
N LEU A 16 8.94 -6.58 4.41
CA LEU A 16 7.72 -7.36 4.59
C LEU A 16 6.85 -6.82 5.73
N ALA A 17 7.45 -6.39 6.85
CA ALA A 17 6.71 -5.76 7.94
C ALA A 17 6.01 -4.47 7.50
N GLY A 18 6.70 -3.62 6.72
CA GLY A 18 6.12 -2.43 6.09
C GLY A 18 4.96 -2.78 5.15
N LEU A 19 5.11 -3.85 4.36
CA LEU A 19 4.06 -4.37 3.49
C LEU A 19 2.81 -4.77 4.27
N VAL A 20 2.96 -5.56 5.33
CA VAL A 20 1.85 -6.00 6.18
C VAL A 20 1.16 -4.82 6.84
N LEU A 21 1.92 -3.84 7.33
CA LEU A 21 1.36 -2.63 7.95
C LEU A 21 0.55 -1.81 6.96
N LEU A 22 1.07 -1.59 5.75
CA LEU A 22 0.39 -0.84 4.69
C LEU A 22 -0.85 -1.57 4.17
N LEU A 23 -0.70 -2.82 3.72
CA LEU A 23 -1.80 -3.61 3.17
C LEU A 23 -2.89 -3.86 4.22
N GLY A 24 -2.51 -4.17 5.46
CA GLY A 24 -3.47 -4.39 6.54
C GLY A 24 -4.29 -3.14 6.84
N ALA A 25 -3.65 -1.98 6.94
CA ALA A 25 -4.34 -0.72 7.17
C ALA A 25 -5.25 -0.33 6.00
N MET A 26 -4.76 -0.45 4.76
CA MET A 26 -5.56 -0.14 3.56
C MET A 26 -6.76 -1.08 3.41
N LEU A 27 -6.57 -2.39 3.65
CA LEU A 27 -7.63 -3.38 3.54
C LEU A 27 -8.75 -3.14 4.57
N LEU A 28 -8.40 -2.84 5.82
CA LEU A 28 -9.40 -2.52 6.86
C LEU A 28 -10.15 -1.22 6.55
N LEU A 29 -9.43 -0.20 6.06
CA LEU A 29 -10.03 1.05 5.63
C LEU A 29 -10.98 0.81 4.45
N ASP A 30 -10.53 0.17 3.37
CA ASP A 30 -11.31 -0.12 2.16
C ASP A 30 -12.54 -1.00 2.47
N LEU A 31 -12.44 -1.99 3.36
CA LEU A 31 -13.60 -2.76 3.85
C LEU A 31 -14.64 -1.87 4.55
N ARG A 32 -14.17 -0.89 5.33
CA ARG A 32 -15.05 0.11 5.94
C ARG A 32 -15.70 1.00 4.88
N LEU A 33 -14.95 1.42 3.85
CA LEU A 33 -15.45 2.23 2.75
C LEU A 33 -16.50 1.48 1.90
N LEU A 34 -16.32 0.16 1.74
CA LEU A 34 -17.25 -0.71 1.02
C LEU A 34 -18.53 -1.03 1.82
N GLY A 35 -18.58 -0.64 3.09
CA GLY A 35 -19.73 -0.83 3.96
C GLY A 35 -19.82 -2.19 4.63
N LEU A 36 -18.73 -2.97 4.67
CA LEU A 36 -18.64 -4.27 5.36
C LEU A 36 -18.34 -4.10 6.86
N ALA A 37 -17.71 -2.99 7.26
CA ALA A 37 -17.31 -2.72 8.64
C ALA A 37 -18.03 -1.51 9.28
N ARG A 38 -19.30 -1.25 8.91
CA ARG A 38 -20.07 -0.05 9.35
C ARG A 38 -20.19 0.14 10.86
N LYS A 39 -19.96 -0.92 11.65
CA LYS A 39 -19.95 -0.89 13.12
C LYS A 39 -18.94 0.12 13.69
N PHE A 40 -17.87 0.42 12.96
CA PHE A 40 -16.84 1.37 13.39
C PHE A 40 -17.06 2.73 12.73
N PRO A 41 -17.02 3.87 13.44
CA PRO A 41 -17.11 5.19 12.81
C PRO A 41 -15.97 5.40 11.81
N LEU A 42 -16.30 5.86 10.59
CA LEU A 42 -15.30 6.11 9.56
C LEU A 42 -14.18 7.09 10.02
N PRO A 43 -14.48 8.19 10.73
CA PRO A 43 -13.44 9.12 11.19
C PRO A 43 -12.41 8.44 12.10
N ASP A 44 -12.85 7.60 13.03
CA ASP A 44 -11.97 6.91 13.99
C ASP A 44 -11.08 5.89 13.29
N VAL A 45 -11.67 5.08 12.39
CA VAL A 45 -10.94 4.10 11.59
C VAL A 45 -9.91 4.80 10.70
N SER A 46 -10.30 5.89 10.04
CA SER A 46 -9.40 6.67 9.19
C SER A 46 -8.26 7.32 9.98
N ALA A 47 -8.56 7.90 11.16
CA ALA A 47 -7.57 8.54 12.01
C ALA A 47 -6.52 7.56 12.54
N LEU A 48 -6.91 6.30 12.83
CA LEU A 48 -5.99 5.26 13.28
C LEU A 48 -5.21 4.62 12.12
N LEU A 49 -5.90 4.23 11.04
CA LEU A 49 -5.29 3.42 9.98
C LEU A 49 -4.46 4.24 8.99
N THR A 50 -4.83 5.49 8.72
CA THR A 50 -4.07 6.36 7.79
C THR A 50 -2.60 6.55 8.21
N PRO A 51 -2.27 6.91 9.47
CA PRO A 51 -0.88 7.04 9.88
C PRO A 51 -0.13 5.70 9.89
N LEU A 52 -0.80 4.59 10.21
CA LEU A 52 -0.22 3.24 10.09
C LEU A 52 0.14 2.91 8.63
N ALA A 53 -0.79 3.19 7.69
CA ALA A 53 -0.55 3.02 6.27
C ALA A 53 0.63 3.88 5.79
N ALA A 54 0.67 5.16 6.18
CA ALA A 54 1.77 6.06 5.84
C ALA A 54 3.12 5.59 6.40
N GLY A 55 3.15 5.11 7.65
CA GLY A 55 4.34 4.52 8.26
C GLY A 55 4.79 3.24 7.55
N GLY A 56 3.85 2.37 7.17
CA GLY A 56 4.13 1.15 6.41
C GLY A 56 4.71 1.45 5.02
N LEU A 57 4.15 2.45 4.33
CA LEU A 57 4.67 2.94 3.06
C LEU A 57 6.08 3.51 3.20
N ALA A 58 6.34 4.30 4.23
CA ALA A 58 7.68 4.85 4.48
C ALA A 58 8.71 3.73 4.72
N LEU A 59 8.36 2.72 5.52
CA LEU A 59 9.20 1.54 5.74
C LEU A 59 9.45 0.77 4.43
N LEU A 60 8.41 0.54 3.62
CA LEU A 60 8.49 -0.12 2.32
C LEU A 60 9.44 0.62 1.36
N LEU A 61 9.32 1.95 1.27
CA LEU A 61 10.16 2.76 0.39
C LEU A 61 11.62 2.76 0.85
N ALA A 62 11.87 2.97 2.15
CA ALA A 62 13.22 2.99 2.71
C ALA A 62 13.92 1.63 2.56
N SER A 63 13.26 0.55 2.98
CA SER A 63 13.81 -0.81 2.84
C SER A 63 13.90 -1.25 1.38
N GLY A 64 12.94 -0.87 0.54
CA GLY A 64 12.95 -1.16 -0.90
C GLY A 64 14.13 -0.49 -1.61
N ALA A 65 14.45 0.76 -1.27
CA ALA A 65 15.63 1.45 -1.79
C ALA A 65 16.93 0.76 -1.36
N LEU A 66 17.01 0.28 -0.12
CA LEU A 66 18.17 -0.49 0.38
C LEU A 66 18.33 -1.84 -0.35
N LEU A 67 17.23 -2.57 -0.56
CA LEU A 67 17.24 -3.83 -1.32
C LEU A 67 17.62 -3.59 -2.77
N PHE A 68 17.07 -2.54 -3.39
CA PHE A 68 17.44 -2.14 -4.74
C PHE A 68 18.93 -1.79 -4.84
N ALA A 69 19.47 -0.99 -3.91
CA ALA A 69 20.88 -0.64 -3.90
C ALA A 69 21.80 -1.88 -3.71
N ALA A 70 21.33 -2.92 -3.02
CA ALA A 70 22.07 -4.16 -2.86
C ALA A 70 22.09 -5.04 -4.13
N ASP A 71 21.11 -4.86 -5.02
CA ASP A 71 20.85 -5.76 -6.17
C ASP A 71 20.35 -5.03 -7.43
N ALA A 72 20.90 -3.83 -7.71
CA ALA A 72 20.33 -2.91 -8.70
C ALA A 72 20.40 -3.43 -10.15
N GLY A 73 21.44 -4.19 -10.51
CA GLY A 73 21.66 -4.67 -11.88
C GLY A 73 20.50 -5.55 -12.39
N PRO A 74 20.27 -6.73 -11.78
CA PRO A 74 19.20 -7.63 -12.21
C PRO A 74 17.80 -7.01 -12.14
N LEU A 75 17.55 -6.09 -11.20
CA LEU A 75 16.25 -5.44 -11.05
C LEU A 75 15.95 -4.44 -12.17
N LEU A 76 16.95 -3.76 -12.72
CA LEU A 76 16.77 -2.80 -13.81
C LEU A 76 16.46 -3.46 -15.14
N ASP A 77 16.91 -4.71 -15.34
CA ASP A 77 16.65 -5.48 -16.55
C ASP A 77 15.27 -6.17 -16.53
N ASN A 78 14.59 -6.21 -15.37
CA ASN A 78 13.30 -6.87 -15.22
C ASN A 78 12.11 -5.90 -15.40
N PRO A 79 11.28 -6.05 -16.45
CA PRO A 79 10.11 -5.19 -16.69
C PRO A 79 9.10 -5.18 -15.52
N LEU A 80 9.03 -6.28 -14.75
CA LEU A 80 8.14 -6.41 -13.60
C LEU A 80 8.45 -5.37 -12.52
N PHE A 81 9.69 -4.91 -12.42
CA PHE A 81 10.09 -3.88 -11.47
C PHE A 81 9.41 -2.54 -11.78
N PHE A 82 9.39 -2.15 -13.06
CA PHE A 82 8.72 -0.92 -13.49
C PHE A 82 7.20 -0.99 -13.34
N ILE A 83 6.60 -2.15 -13.64
CA ILE A 83 5.16 -2.36 -13.41
C ILE A 83 4.83 -2.24 -11.92
N LYS A 84 5.66 -2.82 -11.04
CA LYS A 84 5.50 -2.69 -9.58
C LYS A 84 5.56 -1.22 -9.15
N LEU A 85 6.53 -0.46 -9.64
CA LEU A 85 6.65 0.98 -9.33
C LEU A 85 5.43 1.77 -9.83
N ALA A 86 4.93 1.45 -11.02
CA ALA A 86 3.71 2.06 -11.55
C ALA A 86 2.49 1.75 -10.69
N CYS A 87 2.31 0.50 -10.23
CA CYS A 87 1.23 0.14 -9.31
C CYS A 87 1.30 0.91 -7.99
N ILE A 88 2.51 1.07 -7.42
CA ILE A 88 2.71 1.86 -6.19
C ILE A 88 2.36 3.33 -6.43
N ALA A 89 2.85 3.92 -7.52
CA ALA A 89 2.56 5.31 -7.87
C ALA A 89 1.05 5.55 -8.06
N LEU A 90 0.37 4.66 -8.78
CA LEU A 90 -1.08 4.70 -8.96
C LEU A 90 -1.83 4.52 -7.65
N GLY A 91 -1.38 3.63 -6.77
CA GLY A 91 -1.97 3.41 -5.44
C GLY A 91 -1.89 4.66 -4.56
N ILE A 92 -0.72 5.32 -4.52
CA ILE A 92 -0.52 6.58 -3.80
C ILE A 92 -1.40 7.68 -4.41
N ALA A 93 -1.40 7.83 -5.74
CA ALA A 93 -2.22 8.82 -6.42
C ALA A 93 -3.72 8.61 -6.13
N ASN A 94 -4.19 7.37 -6.15
CA ASN A 94 -5.57 7.03 -5.82
C ASN A 94 -5.90 7.38 -4.36
N ALA A 95 -5.01 7.09 -3.41
CA ALA A 95 -5.21 7.44 -2.00
C ALA A 95 -5.27 8.96 -1.77
N LEU A 96 -4.38 9.72 -2.42
CA LEU A 96 -4.38 11.19 -2.34
C LEU A 96 -5.63 11.80 -2.98
N LEU A 97 -6.03 11.29 -4.15
CA LEU A 97 -7.24 11.71 -4.85
C LEU A 97 -8.48 11.41 -4.02
N PHE A 98 -8.55 10.22 -3.44
CA PHE A 98 -9.61 9.82 -2.54
C PHE A 98 -9.70 10.78 -1.34
N ARG A 99 -8.56 11.06 -0.68
CA ARG A 99 -8.54 12.01 0.44
C ARG A 99 -9.05 13.38 0.01
N LYS A 100 -8.60 13.90 -1.14
CA LYS A 100 -9.01 15.22 -1.66
C LYS A 100 -10.49 15.30 -2.03
N LEU A 101 -11.04 14.26 -2.65
CA LEU A 101 -12.44 14.24 -3.10
C LEU A 101 -13.42 14.01 -1.96
N TRP A 102 -13.04 13.19 -0.97
CA TRP A 102 -13.98 12.70 0.05
C TRP A 102 -13.77 13.28 1.45
N SER A 103 -12.69 14.04 1.71
CA SER A 103 -12.44 14.66 3.04
C SER A 103 -13.51 15.64 3.49
N GLY A 104 -14.30 16.20 2.57
CA GLY A 104 -15.32 17.20 2.88
C GLY A 104 -16.72 16.66 3.19
N ARG A 105 -16.96 15.33 3.13
CA ARG A 105 -18.32 14.75 3.30
C ARG A 105 -18.36 13.46 4.13
N PRO A 106 -17.87 13.46 5.39
CA PRO A 106 -17.92 12.26 6.25
C PRO A 106 -19.35 11.80 6.59
N GLU A 107 -20.31 12.73 6.74
CA GLU A 107 -21.70 12.38 7.09
C GLU A 107 -22.46 11.72 5.94
N ALA A 108 -22.19 12.13 4.69
CA ALA A 108 -22.80 11.52 3.51
C ALA A 108 -22.40 10.05 3.33
N TRP A 109 -21.24 9.68 3.88
CA TRP A 109 -20.68 8.33 3.81
C TRP A 109 -21.35 7.34 4.76
N ASP A 110 -21.85 7.79 5.91
CA ASP A 110 -22.61 6.95 6.83
C ASP A 110 -24.08 6.77 6.38
N LEU A 111 -24.62 7.71 5.60
CA LEU A 111 -25.95 7.63 4.99
C LEU A 111 -25.96 6.79 3.70
N ALA A 112 -25.10 7.12 2.74
CA ALA A 112 -24.98 6.38 1.48
C ALA A 112 -23.60 6.59 0.83
N ALA A 113 -22.71 5.62 0.99
CA ALA A 113 -21.39 5.66 0.36
C ALA A 113 -21.50 5.84 -1.17
N PRO A 114 -20.92 6.91 -1.75
CA PRO A 114 -21.02 7.20 -3.16
C PRO A 114 -20.38 6.08 -3.99
N ALA A 115 -21.04 5.66 -5.08
CA ALA A 115 -20.60 4.54 -5.93
C ALA A 115 -19.15 4.72 -6.44
N LEU A 116 -18.77 5.95 -6.81
CA LEU A 116 -17.41 6.28 -7.23
C LEU A 116 -16.37 6.06 -6.11
N GLY A 117 -16.72 6.34 -4.85
CA GLY A 117 -15.85 6.09 -3.70
C GLY A 117 -15.63 4.60 -3.46
N ARG A 118 -16.66 3.78 -3.66
CA ARG A 118 -16.56 2.30 -3.57
C ARG A 118 -15.69 1.72 -4.69
N VAL A 119 -15.80 2.25 -5.90
CA VAL A 119 -14.93 1.85 -7.03
C VAL A 119 -13.48 2.24 -6.76
N GLN A 120 -13.22 3.44 -6.24
CA GLN A 120 -11.86 3.87 -5.86
C GLN A 120 -11.26 3.00 -4.74
N ALA A 121 -12.05 2.59 -3.75
CA ALA A 121 -11.61 1.66 -2.71
C ALA A 121 -11.28 0.27 -3.28
N ALA A 122 -12.12 -0.26 -4.17
CA ALA A 122 -11.85 -1.54 -4.83
C ALA A 122 -10.59 -1.49 -5.72
N ALA A 123 -10.40 -0.38 -6.46
CA ALA A 123 -9.22 -0.16 -7.29
C ALA A 123 -7.95 -0.03 -6.44
N SER A 124 -8.02 0.66 -5.29
CA SER A 124 -6.95 0.75 -4.29
C SER A 124 -6.50 -0.65 -3.86
N LEU A 125 -7.45 -1.48 -3.43
CA LEU A 125 -7.18 -2.83 -2.97
C LEU A 125 -6.49 -3.68 -4.06
N ALA A 126 -7.00 -3.61 -5.29
CA ALA A 126 -6.42 -4.33 -6.43
C ALA A 126 -4.98 -3.88 -6.73
N LEU A 127 -4.70 -2.57 -6.69
CA LEU A 127 -3.36 -2.01 -6.92
C LEU A 127 -2.36 -2.47 -5.86
N TRP A 128 -2.74 -2.46 -4.58
CA TRP A 128 -1.84 -2.89 -3.50
C TRP A 128 -1.58 -4.39 -3.51
N ILE A 129 -2.60 -5.20 -3.81
CA ILE A 129 -2.43 -6.66 -4.01
C ILE A 129 -1.49 -6.90 -5.20
N ALA A 130 -1.72 -6.24 -6.33
CA ALA A 130 -0.86 -6.38 -7.51
C ALA A 130 0.60 -5.98 -7.21
N ALA A 131 0.82 -4.86 -6.52
CA ALA A 131 2.16 -4.41 -6.12
C ALA A 131 2.86 -5.42 -5.19
N GLY A 132 2.13 -6.01 -4.24
CA GLY A 132 2.62 -7.07 -3.37
C GLY A 132 2.99 -8.35 -4.14
N THR A 133 2.10 -8.81 -5.01
CA THR A 133 2.31 -10.00 -5.84
C THR A 133 3.49 -9.83 -6.79
N LEU A 134 3.58 -8.70 -7.50
CA LEU A 134 4.73 -8.37 -8.37
C LEU A 134 6.03 -8.33 -7.58
N GLY A 135 6.00 -7.79 -6.36
CA GLY A 135 7.15 -7.80 -5.45
C GLY A 135 7.65 -9.21 -5.12
N ARG A 136 6.76 -10.19 -5.02
CA ARG A 136 7.13 -11.57 -4.78
C ARG A 136 7.57 -12.30 -6.05
N LEU A 137 6.94 -11.99 -7.19
CA LEU A 137 7.31 -12.56 -8.49
C LEU A 137 8.73 -12.17 -8.91
N LEU A 138 9.18 -10.95 -8.58
CA LEU A 138 10.58 -10.51 -8.78
C LEU A 138 11.63 -11.36 -8.05
N ALA A 139 11.24 -12.15 -7.05
CA ALA A 139 12.17 -13.05 -6.39
C ALA A 139 12.39 -14.36 -7.17
N TYR A 140 11.56 -14.64 -8.18
CA TYR A 140 11.57 -15.89 -8.95
C TYR A 140 11.96 -15.68 -10.43
N PHE A 141 11.76 -14.48 -10.96
CA PHE A 141 12.04 -14.09 -12.35
C PHE A 141 13.02 -12.94 -12.38
#